data_AF-A0A933AX23-F1
#
_entry.id   AF-A0A933AX23-F1
#
_cell.length_a   1.000
_cell.length_b   1.000
_cell.length_c   1.000
_cell.angle_alpha   90.00
_cell.angle_beta   90.00
_cell.angle_gamma   90.00
#
_symmetry.space_group_name_H-M   'P 1'
#
loop_
_entity.id
_entity.type
_entity.pdbx_description
1 polymer ?
#
loop_
_entity_poly.entity_id
_entity_poly.type
_entity_poly.pdbx_seq_one_letter_code
_entity_poly.pdbx_strand_id
1 'polypeptide(L)' 'MERIFWVKCPGCGGRFYCDYGLRFQQVKLVCPFCERQFGVAESPEIDDRWF' A
#
# COMPACT_ATOMS: atom_id res chain seq x y z
N MET A 1 10.33 9.38 13.11
CA MET A 1 9.52 8.23 13.51
C MET A 1 8.89 7.71 12.24
N GLU A 2 9.43 6.62 11.70
CA GLU A 2 8.96 6.04 10.43
C GLU A 2 7.59 5.42 10.68
N ARG A 3 6.60 5.90 9.93
CA ARG A 3 5.20 5.48 10.03
C ARG A 3 4.97 4.55 8.85
N ILE A 4 4.31 3.41 9.05
CA ILE A 4 3.95 2.50 7.97
C ILE A 4 2.42 2.44 7.83
N PHE A 5 1.95 2.05 6.66
CA PHE A 5 0.56 1.63 6.46
C PHE A 5 0.53 0.30 5.74
N TRP A 6 -0.50 -0.49 6.03
CA TRP A 6 -0.76 -1.72 5.29
C TRP A 6 -1.67 -1.43 4.11
N VAL A 7 -1.39 -2.10 3.00
CA VAL A 7 -2.11 -2.00 1.75
C VAL A 7 -2.42 -3.40 1.22
N LYS A 8 -3.58 -3.54 0.58
CA LYS A 8 -4.00 -4.78 -0.08
C LYS A 8 -3.92 -4.61 -1.59
N CYS A 9 -3.26 -5.55 -2.27
CA CYS A 9 -3.21 -5.51 -3.73
C CYS A 9 -4.59 -5.79 -4.34
N PRO A 10 -5.11 -4.95 -5.24
CA PRO A 10 -6.37 -5.21 -5.94
C PRO A 10 -6.28 -6.36 -6.94
N GLY A 11 -5.06 -6.76 -7.34
CA GLY A 11 -4.84 -7.85 -8.30
C GLY A 11 -4.84 -9.24 -7.66
N CYS A 12 -3.95 -9.46 -6.69
CA CYS A 12 -3.76 -10.78 -6.07
C CYS A 12 -4.38 -10.90 -4.67
N GLY A 13 -4.87 -9.81 -4.09
CA GLY A 13 -5.38 -9.78 -2.71
C GLY A 13 -4.30 -9.84 -1.62
N GLY A 14 -3.01 -9.92 -1.99
CA GLY A 14 -1.88 -9.95 -1.06
C GLY A 14 -1.77 -8.65 -0.27
N ARG A 15 -1.46 -8.77 1.03
CA ARG A 15 -1.34 -7.64 1.97
C ARG A 15 0.13 -7.38 2.29
N PHE A 16 0.58 -6.13 2.17
CA PHE A 16 1.95 -5.71 2.43
C PHE A 16 1.98 -4.32 3.08
N TYR A 17 3.11 -3.92 3.65
CA TYR A 17 3.26 -2.60 4.27
C TYR A 17 4.09 -1.66 3.37
N CYS A 18 3.85 -0.36 3.51
CA CYS A 18 4.55 0.71 2.81
C CYS A 18 4.83 1.87 3.76
N ASP A 19 5.84 2.68 3.44
CA ASP A 19 6.13 3.91 4.18
C ASP A 19 4.98 4.92 4.02
N TYR A 20 4.55 5.50 5.14
CA TYR A 20 3.41 6.43 5.19
C TYR A 20 3.60 7.71 4.38
N GLY A 21 4.85 8.12 4.12
CA GLY A 21 5.16 9.22 3.21
C GLY A 21 4.65 8.96 1.79
N LEU A 22 4.70 7.71 1.33
CA LEU A 22 4.23 7.32 -0.01
C LEU A 22 2.71 7.49 -0.18
N ARG A 23 1.95 7.46 0.93
CA ARG A 23 0.49 7.64 0.91
C ARG A 23 0.07 8.98 0.31
N PHE A 24 0.88 10.02 0.49
CA PHE A 24 0.57 11.38 0.02
C PHE A 24 1.24 11.73 -1.31
N GLN A 25 2.18 10.90 -1.79
CA GLN A 25 2.99 11.25 -2.96
C GLN A 25 2.35 10.92 -4.32
N GLN A 26 1.10 10.45 -4.36
CA GLN A 26 0.41 10.01 -5.59
C GLN A 26 1.26 9.05 -6.45
N VAL A 27 2.18 8.31 -5.82
CA VAL A 27 3.04 7.35 -6.49
C VAL A 27 2.30 6.03 -6.69
N LYS A 28 2.72 5.28 -7.71
CA LYS A 28 2.27 3.90 -7.90
C LYS A 28 3.02 2.99 -6.93
N LEU A 29 2.27 2.17 -6.20
CA LEU A 29 2.83 1.08 -5.40
C LEU A 29 3.04 -0.14 -6.30
N VAL A 30 4.10 -0.89 -6.00
CA VAL A 30 4.38 -2.16 -6.68
C VAL A 30 4.06 -3.29 -5.70
N CYS A 31 3.17 -4.19 -6.09
CA CYS A 31 2.87 -5.37 -5.30
C CYS A 31 4.07 -6.33 -5.30
N PRO A 32 4.61 -6.74 -4.14
CA PRO A 32 5.73 -7.69 -4.09
C PRO A 32 5.33 -9.13 -4.45
N PHE A 33 4.03 -9.43 -4.53
CA PHE A 33 3.54 -10.79 -4.79
C PHE A 33 3.25 -11.04 -6.28
N CYS A 34 2.69 -10.06 -6.98
CA CYS A 34 2.30 -10.21 -8.39
C CYS A 34 2.87 -9.11 -9.29
N GLU A 35 3.77 -8.27 -8.76
CA GLU A 35 4.48 -7.19 -9.46
C GLU A 35 3.56 -6.13 -10.09
N ARG A 36 2.26 -6.19 -9.79
CA ARG A 36 1.27 -5.24 -10.28
C ARG A 36 1.54 -3.86 -9.70
N GLN A 37 1.53 -2.87 -10.58
CA GLN A 37 1.59 -1.46 -10.21
C GLN A 37 0.17 -0.91 -10.06
N PHE A 38 -0.12 -0.27 -8.94
CA PHE A 38 -1.42 0.34 -8.65
C PHE A 38 -1.27 1.54 -7.72
N GLY A 39 -2.13 2.54 -7.86
CA GLY A 39 -2.19 3.67 -6.95
C GLY A 39 -2.72 3.26 -5.57
N VAL A 40 -2.32 3.99 -4.53
CA VAL A 40 -2.81 3.77 -3.15
C VAL A 40 -4.34 3.76 -3.10
N ALA A 41 -5.00 4.67 -3.84
CA ALA A 41 -6.47 4.76 -3.91
C ALA A 41 -7.15 3.56 -4.59
N GLU A 42 -6.41 2.75 -5.37
CA GLU A 42 -6.93 1.51 -5.96
C GLU A 42 -6.86 0.33 -4.97
N SER A 43 -6.22 0.51 -3.82
CA SER A 43 -6.18 -0.51 -2.78
C SER A 43 -7.58 -0.80 -2.24
N PRO A 44 -8.05 -2.06 -2.22
CA PRO A 44 -9.33 -2.41 -1.62
C PRO A 44 -9.37 -2.22 -0.10
N GLU A 45 -8.21 -2.22 0.54
CA GLU A 45 -8.08 -2.10 1.99
C GLU A 45 -6.79 -1.35 2.33
N ILE A 46 -6.90 -0.34 3.19
CA ILE A 46 -5.76 0.39 3.76
C ILE A 46 -5.94 0.35 5.27
N ASP A 47 -4.89 -0.02 5.99
CA ASP A 47 -4.89 -0.07 7.44
C ASP A 47 -3.71 0.76 7.98
N ASP A 48 -4.04 1.94 8.50
CA ASP A 48 -3.13 2.93 9.08
C ASP A 48 -3.27 3.05 10.61
N ARG A 49 -3.69 1.98 11.30
CA ARG A 49 -3.84 1.99 12.76
C ARG A 49 -2.49 2.24 13.46
N TRP A 50 -2.47 3.28 14.27
CA TRP A 50 -1.38 3.68 15.16
C TRP A 50 -1.21 2.68 16.31
N PHE A 51 0.01 2.20 16.55
CA PHE A 51 0.43 1.60 17.83
C PHE A 51 1.14 2.64 18.68
#